data_AF-A0A4Y3WE01-F1
#
_entry.id   AF-A0A4Y3WE01-F1
#
_cell.length_a   1.000
_cell.length_b   1.000
_cell.length_c   1.000
_cell.angle_alpha   90.00
_cell.angle_beta   90.00
_cell.angle_gamma   90.00
#
_symmetry.space_group_name_H-M   'P 1'
#
loop_
_entity.id
_entity.type
_entity.pdbx_description
1 polymer ?
#
loop_
_entity_poly.entity_id
_entity_poly.type
_entity_poly.pdbx_seq_one_letter_code
_entity_poly.pdbx_strand_id
1 'polypeptide(L)'
;MWRLNWIHPFADGNGRTARIVSYVVLSIRAGAILPGTPTIPDQIVDNRNPYFEALDAADAAFRDGRIDVSKMEELLGSLLANQLAKFYQSAGGRLPTAET
;
A
#
# COMPACT_ATOMS: atom_id res chain seq x y z
N MET A 1 -5.17 -0.64 -6.56
CA MET A 1 -5.95 -0.44 -5.32
C MET A 1 -7.17 0.45 -5.51
N TRP A 2 -7.00 1.74 -5.79
CA TRP A 2 -8.09 2.74 -5.83
C TRP A 2 -9.28 2.37 -6.73
N ARG A 3 -9.05 2.14 -8.04
CA ARG A 3 -10.15 1.93 -8.99
C ARG A 3 -11.02 0.71 -8.67
N LEU A 4 -10.41 -0.37 -8.18
CA LEU A 4 -11.13 -1.57 -7.74
C LEU A 4 -12.00 -1.28 -6.50
N ASN A 5 -11.48 -0.48 -5.56
CA ASN A 5 -12.24 -0.07 -4.38
C ASN A 5 -13.43 0.84 -4.77
N TRP A 6 -13.23 1.71 -5.77
CA TRP A 6 -14.26 2.62 -6.28
C TRP A 6 -15.44 1.92 -6.98
N ILE A 7 -15.18 0.86 -7.76
CA ILE A 7 -16.23 0.07 -8.42
C ILE A 7 -17.16 -0.59 -7.41
N HIS A 8 -16.64 -0.94 -6.23
CA HIS A 8 -17.36 -1.57 -5.13
C HIS A 8 -18.24 -2.79 -5.56
N PRO A 9 -17.67 -3.81 -6.22
CA PRO A 9 -18.42 -4.88 -6.88
C PRO A 9 -19.08 -5.90 -5.93
N PHE A 10 -18.66 -5.97 -4.66
CA PHE A 10 -19.19 -6.91 -3.68
C PHE A 10 -20.11 -6.23 -2.66
N ALA A 11 -21.03 -6.99 -2.05
CA ALA A 11 -21.92 -6.47 -1.01
C ALA A 11 -21.16 -5.98 0.25
N ASP A 12 -20.05 -6.64 0.60
CA ASP A 12 -19.12 -6.23 1.65
C ASP A 12 -17.70 -6.71 1.27
N GLY A 13 -16.69 -6.15 1.94
CA GLY A 13 -15.31 -6.62 1.86
C GLY A 13 -14.49 -5.97 0.76
N ASN A 14 -15.03 -5.01 0.00
CA ASN A 14 -14.33 -4.35 -1.12
C ASN A 14 -12.96 -3.78 -0.70
N GLY A 15 -12.88 -3.08 0.43
CA GLY A 15 -11.62 -2.56 0.94
C GLY A 15 -10.61 -3.65 1.36
N ARG A 16 -11.07 -4.80 1.87
CA ARG A 16 -10.19 -5.95 2.16
C ARG A 16 -9.70 -6.58 0.85
N THR A 17 -10.61 -6.87 -0.07
CA THR A 17 -10.29 -7.45 -1.38
C THR A 17 -9.32 -6.56 -2.17
N ALA A 18 -9.58 -5.25 -2.26
CA ALA A 18 -8.74 -4.33 -3.02
C ALA A 18 -7.31 -4.25 -2.47
N ARG A 19 -7.13 -4.30 -1.14
CA ARG A 19 -5.81 -4.31 -0.50
C ARG A 19 -5.05 -5.60 -0.80
N ILE A 20 -5.69 -6.76 -0.61
CA ILE A 20 -5.06 -8.06 -0.87
C ILE A 20 -4.72 -8.23 -2.36
N VAL A 21 -5.65 -7.91 -3.27
CA VAL A 21 -5.40 -8.00 -4.73
C VAL A 21 -4.22 -7.11 -5.13
N SER A 22 -4.14 -5.89 -4.61
CA SER A 22 -3.03 -4.99 -4.91
C SER A 22 -1.69 -5.55 -4.42
N TYR A 23 -1.67 -6.15 -3.23
CA TYR A 23 -0.48 -6.80 -2.68
C TYR A 23 -0.04 -8.02 -3.49
N VAL A 24 -1.00 -8.83 -3.97
CA VAL A 24 -0.73 -9.97 -4.86
C VAL A 24 -0.15 -9.50 -6.19
N VAL A 25 -0.74 -8.47 -6.82
CA VAL A 25 -0.22 -7.91 -8.09
C VAL A 25 1.20 -7.38 -7.91
N LEU A 26 1.48 -6.70 -6.80
CA LEU A 26 2.83 -6.23 -6.47
C LEU A 26 3.81 -7.40 -6.32
N SER A 27 3.41 -8.46 -5.61
CA SER A 27 4.23 -9.66 -5.41
C SER A 27 4.53 -10.39 -6.73
N ILE A 28 3.51 -10.52 -7.60
CA ILE A 28 3.67 -11.08 -8.96
C ILE A 28 4.67 -10.23 -9.76
N ARG A 29 4.52 -8.90 -9.72
CA ARG A 29 5.41 -7.98 -10.42
C ARG A 29 6.86 -8.07 -9.90
N ALA A 30 7.04 -8.26 -8.59
CA ALA A 30 8.34 -8.44 -7.97
C ALA A 30 8.96 -9.83 -8.22
N GLY A 31 8.19 -10.79 -8.73
CA GLY A 31 8.64 -12.17 -8.93
C GLY A 31 8.83 -12.95 -7.62
N ALA A 32 8.29 -12.44 -6.50
CA ALA A 32 8.44 -13.04 -5.18
C ALA A 32 7.27 -12.67 -4.27
N ILE A 33 6.96 -13.55 -3.32
CA ILE A 33 6.17 -13.16 -2.15
C ILE A 33 7.05 -12.23 -1.33
N LEU A 34 6.61 -10.99 -1.17
CA LEU A 34 7.40 -9.98 -0.46
C LEU A 34 7.64 -10.42 0.99
N PRO A 35 8.91 -10.50 1.43
CA PRO A 35 9.24 -10.92 2.78
C PRO A 35 8.96 -9.81 3.79
N GLY A 36 8.98 -10.16 5.08
CA GLY A 36 8.85 -9.20 6.17
C GLY A 36 7.44 -9.01 6.70
N THR A 37 7.38 -8.53 7.94
CA THR A 37 6.15 -8.18 8.65
C THR A 37 6.36 -6.90 9.45
N PRO A 38 5.31 -6.08 9.68
CA PRO A 38 3.95 -6.24 9.16
C PRO A 38 3.85 -6.05 7.63
N THR A 39 2.93 -6.76 6.97
CA THR A 39 2.75 -6.62 5.51
C THR A 39 2.09 -5.29 5.16
N ILE A 40 2.14 -4.85 3.90
CA ILE A 40 1.46 -3.60 3.46
C ILE A 40 -0.02 -3.58 3.87
N PRO A 41 -0.85 -4.63 3.64
CA PRO A 41 -2.23 -4.64 4.13
C PRO A 41 -2.37 -4.51 5.64
N ASP A 42 -1.49 -5.16 6.42
CA ASP A 42 -1.51 -5.08 7.88
C ASP A 42 -1.20 -3.66 8.36
N GLN A 43 -0.20 -3.00 7.75
CA GLN A 43 0.15 -1.62 8.07
C GLN A 43 -1.02 -0.65 7.78
N ILE A 44 -1.77 -0.87 6.70
CA ILE A 44 -2.97 -0.08 6.40
C ILE A 44 -4.08 -0.34 7.43
N VAL A 45 -4.21 -1.57 7.94
CA VAL A 45 -5.18 -1.89 9.01
C VAL A 45 -4.79 -1.23 10.32
N ASP A 46 -3.49 -1.16 10.63
CA ASP A 46 -2.98 -0.54 11.84
C ASP A 46 -3.22 0.98 11.84
N ASN A 47 -2.95 1.65 10.70
CA ASN A 47 -3.28 3.06 10.51
C ASN A 47 -4.01 3.29 9.18
N ARG A 48 -5.33 3.44 9.27
CA ARG A 48 -6.20 3.63 8.09
C ARG A 48 -6.22 5.06 7.56
N ASN A 49 -5.81 6.06 8.34
CA ASN A 49 -6.00 7.47 7.97
C ASN A 49 -5.24 7.84 6.69
N PRO A 50 -3.93 7.55 6.54
CA PRO A 50 -3.21 7.86 5.30
C PRO A 50 -3.80 7.16 4.07
N TYR A 51 -4.34 5.96 4.26
CA TYR A 51 -5.01 5.21 3.21
C TYR A 51 -6.31 5.89 2.75
N PHE A 52 -7.16 6.32 3.68
CA PHE A 52 -8.38 7.05 3.34
C PHE A 52 -8.05 8.39 2.68
N GLU A 53 -7.07 9.13 3.20
CA GLU A 53 -6.65 10.38 2.57
C GLU A 53 -6.11 10.20 1.15
N ALA A 54 -5.41 9.09 0.87
CA ALA A 54 -4.94 8.76 -0.46
C ALA A 54 -6.08 8.39 -1.42
N LEU A 55 -7.13 7.73 -0.91
CA LEU A 55 -8.36 7.50 -1.68
C LEU A 55 -9.09 8.81 -1.98
N ASP A 56 -9.27 9.66 -0.97
CA ASP A 56 -9.97 10.94 -1.11
C ASP A 56 -9.26 11.87 -2.11
N ALA A 57 -7.92 11.88 -2.09
CA ALA A 57 -7.12 12.62 -3.06
C ALA A 57 -7.34 12.12 -4.50
N ALA A 58 -7.36 10.80 -4.70
CA ALA A 58 -7.62 10.21 -6.01
C ALA A 58 -9.06 10.48 -6.48
N ASP A 59 -10.04 10.43 -5.58
CA ASP A 59 -11.43 10.76 -5.87
C ASP A 59 -11.62 12.24 -6.20
N ALA A 60 -10.86 13.14 -5.55
CA ALA A 60 -10.86 14.57 -5.87
C ALA A 60 -10.29 14.83 -7.27
N ALA A 61 -9.14 14.24 -7.60
CA ALA A 61 -8.54 14.37 -8.92
C ALA A 61 -9.45 13.80 -10.03
N PHE A 62 -10.11 12.67 -9.77
CA PHE A 62 -11.01 12.05 -10.74
C PHE A 62 -12.24 12.91 -11.03
N ARG A 63 -12.77 13.62 -10.03
CA ARG A 63 -13.84 14.61 -10.23
C ARG A 63 -13.43 15.76 -11.15
N ASP A 64 -12.15 16.10 -11.17
CA ASP A 64 -11.58 17.09 -12.09
C ASP A 64 -11.21 16.50 -13.48
N GLY A 65 -11.59 15.24 -13.75
CA GLY A 65 -11.30 14.56 -15.02
C GLY A 65 -9.86 14.04 -15.14
N ARG A 66 -9.11 13.99 -14.04
CA ARG A 66 -7.72 13.51 -14.01
C ARG A 66 -7.62 12.18 -13.26
N ILE A 67 -6.80 11.26 -13.77
CA ILE A 67 -6.41 10.09 -12.99
C ILE A 67 -5.10 10.45 -12.30
N ASP A 68 -5.18 10.75 -11.01
CA ASP A 68 -4.03 11.02 -10.15
C ASP A 68 -4.13 10.08 -8.93
N VAL A 69 -3.10 9.25 -8.76
CA VAL A 69 -2.99 8.30 -7.64
C VAL A 69 -1.66 8.48 -6.91
N SER A 70 -0.95 9.59 -7.10
CA SER A 70 0.42 9.75 -6.60
C SER A 70 0.49 9.64 -5.07
N LYS A 71 -0.50 10.17 -4.33
CA LYS A 71 -0.56 9.99 -2.87
C LYS A 71 -0.69 8.51 -2.45
N MET A 72 -1.38 7.70 -3.26
CA MET A 72 -1.48 6.25 -3.03
C MET A 72 -0.15 5.55 -3.37
N GLU A 73 0.55 5.96 -4.42
CA GLU A 73 1.86 5.42 -4.78
C GLU A 73 2.91 5.71 -3.71
N GLU A 74 2.96 6.95 -3.22
CA GLU A 74 3.83 7.37 -2.10
C GLU A 74 3.54 6.56 -0.83
N LEU A 75 2.26 6.41 -0.47
CA LEU A 75 1.85 5.58 0.65
C LEU A 75 2.37 4.16 0.48
N LEU A 76 2.04 3.48 -0.62
CA LEU A 76 2.44 2.09 -0.84
C LEU A 76 3.97 1.92 -0.88
N GLY A 77 4.69 2.89 -1.44
CA GLY A 77 6.15 2.92 -1.43
C GLY A 77 6.73 2.96 -0.03
N SER A 78 6.21 3.83 0.84
CA SER A 78 6.66 3.92 2.24
C SER A 78 6.35 2.65 3.05
N LEU A 79 5.17 2.06 2.86
CA LEU A 79 4.77 0.82 3.54
C LEU A 79 5.61 -0.38 3.08
N LEU A 80 5.91 -0.45 1.78
CA LEU A 80 6.82 -1.46 1.22
C LEU A 80 8.22 -1.30 1.81
N ALA A 81 8.74 -0.07 1.85
CA ALA A 81 10.05 0.22 2.42
C ALA A 81 10.13 -0.23 3.89
N ASN A 82 9.11 0.08 4.69
CA ASN A 82 9.03 -0.35 6.08
C ASN A 82 8.99 -1.89 6.21
N GLN A 83 8.17 -2.58 5.41
CA GLN A 83 8.09 -4.05 5.41
C GLN A 83 9.45 -4.70 5.11
N LEU A 84 10.14 -4.24 4.05
CA LEU A 84 11.43 -4.79 3.64
C LEU A 84 12.55 -4.42 4.63
N ALA A 85 12.51 -3.22 5.20
CA ALA A 85 13.43 -2.79 6.24
C ALA A 85 13.32 -3.69 7.49
N LYS A 86 12.10 -4.01 7.92
CA LYS A 86 11.86 -4.95 9.03
C LYS A 86 12.37 -6.35 8.73
N PHE A 87 12.17 -6.84 7.50
CA PHE A 87 12.75 -8.11 7.08
C PHE A 87 14.28 -8.09 7.16
N TYR A 88 14.91 -7.07 6.59
CA TYR A 88 16.36 -6.94 6.57
C TYR A 88 16.94 -6.93 7.99
N GLN A 89 16.31 -6.20 8.91
CA GLN A 89 16.68 -6.21 10.33
C GLN A 89 16.51 -7.58 10.98
N SER A 90 15.41 -8.30 10.69
CA SER A 90 15.16 -9.64 11.22
C SER A 90 16.19 -10.68 10.77
N ALA A 91 16.79 -10.47 9.59
CA ALA A 91 17.88 -11.30 9.07
C ALA A 91 19.27 -10.92 9.65
N GLY A 92 19.33 -10.00 10.61
CA GLY A 92 20.58 -9.51 11.21
C GLY A 92 21.23 -8.35 10.47
N GLY A 93 20.59 -7.83 9.41
CA GLY A 93 21.01 -6.63 8.71
C GLY A 93 20.89 -5.37 9.57
N ARG A 94 21.77 -4.39 9.35
CA ARG A 94 21.73 -3.08 10.03
C ARG A 94 21.52 -2.01 8.97
N LEU A 95 20.43 -1.25 9.09
CA LEU A 95 20.19 -0.13 8.20
C LEU A 95 21.25 0.97 8.47
N PRO A 96 21.70 1.69 7.44
CA PRO A 96 22.53 2.87 7.63
C PRO A 96 21.82 3.85 8.57
N THR A 97 22.54 4.39 9.56
CA THR A 97 22.05 5.53 10.32
C THR A 97 21.96 6.71 9.38
N ALA A 98 20.78 7.31 9.22
CA ALA A 98 20.65 8.57 8.49
C ALA A 98 21.54 9.61 9.18
N GLU A 99 22.57 10.09 8.49
CA GLU A 99 23.34 11.24 8.95
C GLU A 99 22.39 12.45 8.92
N THR A 100 22.19 13.05 10.10
CA THR A 100 21.37 14.25 10.34
C THR A 100 21.90 15.48 9.64
#